data_AF-A0A8H7PA52-F1
#
_entry.id   AF-A0A8H7PA52-F1
#
_cell.length_a   1.000
_cell.length_b   1.000
_cell.length_c   1.000
_cell.angle_alpha   90.00
_cell.angle_beta   90.00
_cell.angle_gamma   90.00
#
_symmetry.space_group_name_H-M   'P 1'
#
loop_
_entity.id
_entity.type
_entity.pdbx_description
1 polymer ?
#
loop_
_entity_poly.entity_id
_entity_poly.type
_entity_poly.pdbx_seq_one_letter_code
_entity_poly.pdbx_strand_id
1 'polypeptide(L)'
;MTARHRTEGHEVAVKFIVKEKVPEHAWWEDPQVGRVPTEVMLLSLVDHPGIVKCLDLYEDEVYYYMPDLAIRPRFGRRPSHDLFECIEQSKHKRLSESQARYVFAQVVEAIYYLDSQGITHCDIKDENLLVDSDLKVKLIDFGSAVAVDPSLPRPFYTLFFGTTAYASSEILRKQPYQAPPAEVWTLGVLLSYLLTGHSPFPTEQDAIEGRVALREPSSGRLSRAAVALIGRCLERDPERRADIAEVRQHRWLQGALERGARD
;
A
#
# COMPACT_ATOMS: atom_id res chain seq x y z
N MET A 1 3.78 -18.58 -0.11
CA MET A 1 4.35 -19.81 0.50
C MET A 1 5.83 -19.57 0.76
N THR A 2 6.46 -20.09 1.81
CA THR A 2 7.93 -19.93 1.98
C THR A 2 8.69 -21.09 1.33
N ALA A 3 9.85 -20.79 0.74
CA ALA A 3 10.80 -21.74 0.20
C ALA A 3 12.24 -21.36 0.61
N ARG A 4 13.20 -22.24 0.32
CA ARG A 4 14.63 -21.98 0.57
C ARG A 4 15.39 -22.09 -0.74
N HIS A 5 16.14 -21.03 -1.07
CA HIS A 5 17.03 -21.03 -2.22
C HIS A 5 18.12 -22.08 -2.03
N ARG A 6 18.25 -23.02 -2.98
CA ARG A 6 19.04 -24.25 -2.79
C ARG A 6 20.54 -24.00 -2.69
N THR A 7 21.07 -23.05 -3.45
CA THR A 7 22.51 -22.76 -3.53
C THR A 7 22.94 -21.74 -2.48
N GLU A 8 22.17 -20.66 -2.30
CA GLU A 8 22.51 -19.58 -1.36
C GLU A 8 21.95 -19.78 0.05
N GLY A 9 21.02 -20.72 0.23
CA GLY A 9 20.48 -21.10 1.54
C GLY A 9 19.54 -20.07 2.19
N HIS A 10 19.34 -18.89 1.58
CA HIS A 10 18.41 -17.89 2.07
C HIS A 10 16.95 -18.32 1.84
N GLU A 11 16.04 -17.84 2.68
CA GLU A 11 14.60 -18.09 2.52
C GLU A 11 13.95 -17.05 1.63
N VAL A 12 12.97 -17.52 0.86
CA VAL A 12 12.19 -16.70 -0.07
C VAL A 12 10.70 -16.95 0.19
N ALA A 13 9.83 -15.98 -0.07
CA ALA A 13 8.43 -16.29 -0.31
C ALA A 13 8.23 -16.50 -1.81
N VAL A 14 7.32 -17.40 -2.19
CA VAL A 14 6.98 -17.68 -3.58
C VAL A 14 5.50 -17.37 -3.75
N LYS A 15 5.21 -16.42 -4.65
CA LYS A 15 3.88 -16.15 -5.18
C LYS A 15 3.67 -16.99 -6.43
N PHE A 16 2.53 -17.67 -6.51
CA PHE A 16 2.12 -18.46 -7.66
C PHE A 16 1.00 -17.69 -8.37
N ILE A 17 1.20 -17.38 -9.65
CA ILE A 17 0.19 -16.70 -10.48
C ILE A 17 -0.34 -17.71 -11.48
N VAL A 18 -1.64 -18.03 -11.41
CA VAL A 18 -2.28 -18.97 -12.35
C VAL A 18 -2.58 -18.23 -13.64
N LYS A 19 -1.98 -18.64 -14.77
CA LYS A 19 -2.07 -17.93 -16.06
C LYS A 19 -3.53 -17.69 -16.48
N GLU A 20 -4.39 -18.70 -16.34
CA GLU A 20 -5.82 -18.62 -16.69
C GLU A 20 -6.64 -17.65 -15.84
N LYS A 21 -6.15 -17.28 -14.65
CA LYS A 21 -6.85 -16.39 -13.73
C LYS A 21 -6.41 -14.93 -13.85
N VAL A 22 -5.39 -14.64 -14.65
CA VAL A 22 -4.92 -13.26 -14.86
C VAL A 22 -5.94 -12.53 -15.74
N PRO A 23 -6.59 -11.47 -15.24
CA PRO A 23 -7.54 -10.70 -16.04
C PRO A 23 -6.87 -10.10 -17.28
N GLU A 24 -7.63 -9.92 -18.36
CA GLU A 24 -7.11 -9.41 -19.64
C GLU A 24 -6.36 -8.06 -19.49
N HIS A 25 -6.84 -7.18 -18.62
CA HIS A 25 -6.24 -5.87 -18.35
C HIS A 25 -4.98 -5.92 -17.46
N ALA A 26 -4.70 -7.06 -16.83
CA ALA A 26 -3.57 -7.28 -15.94
C ALA A 26 -2.40 -7.99 -16.65
N TRP A 27 -2.42 -8.00 -17.99
CA TRP A 27 -1.33 -8.44 -18.84
C TRP A 27 -0.55 -7.24 -19.39
N TRP A 28 0.76 -7.39 -19.40
CA TRP A 28 1.71 -6.50 -20.05
C TRP A 28 2.26 -7.18 -21.30
N GLU A 29 2.19 -6.48 -22.43
CA GLU A 29 2.77 -6.92 -23.71
C GLU A 29 4.14 -6.27 -23.87
N ASP A 30 5.21 -7.05 -23.73
CA ASP A 30 6.58 -6.58 -23.94
C ASP A 30 7.17 -7.20 -25.22
N PRO A 31 7.81 -6.41 -26.11
CA PRO A 31 8.40 -6.94 -27.34
C PRO A 31 9.54 -7.95 -27.15
N GLN A 32 10.23 -7.95 -25.99
CA GLN A 32 11.39 -8.79 -25.72
C GLN A 32 11.01 -10.03 -24.91
N VAL A 33 10.18 -9.87 -23.87
CA VAL A 33 9.79 -10.98 -22.98
C VAL A 33 8.40 -11.55 -23.28
N GLY A 34 7.67 -10.95 -24.22
CA GLY A 34 6.32 -11.37 -24.58
C GLY A 34 5.28 -10.93 -23.56
N ARG A 35 4.19 -11.69 -23.49
CA ARG A 35 3.05 -11.40 -22.63
C ARG A 35 3.29 -11.92 -21.22
N VAL A 36 3.36 -11.02 -20.24
CA VAL A 36 3.61 -11.34 -18.82
C VAL A 36 2.62 -10.60 -17.92
N PRO A 37 2.32 -11.09 -16.70
CA PRO A 37 1.45 -10.35 -15.79
C PRO A 37 2.05 -8.98 -15.44
N THR A 38 1.21 -7.94 -15.40
CA THR A 38 1.64 -6.56 -15.11
C THR A 38 2.42 -6.48 -13.80
N GLU A 39 1.97 -7.17 -12.75
CA GLU A 39 2.68 -7.25 -11.47
C GLU A 39 4.15 -7.69 -11.61
N VAL A 40 4.40 -8.72 -12.43
CA VAL A 40 5.74 -9.27 -12.65
C VAL A 40 6.62 -8.22 -13.31
N MET A 41 6.09 -7.55 -14.33
CA MET A 41 6.82 -6.49 -15.03
C MET A 41 7.13 -5.32 -14.11
N LEU A 42 6.13 -4.82 -13.36
CA LEU A 42 6.33 -3.71 -12.43
C LEU A 42 7.37 -4.04 -11.35
N LEU A 43 7.29 -5.22 -10.73
CA LEU A 43 8.25 -5.64 -9.70
C LEU A 43 9.68 -5.85 -10.23
N SER A 44 9.86 -6.01 -11.54
CA SER A 44 11.19 -6.04 -12.18
C SER A 44 11.77 -4.64 -12.45
N LEU A 45 10.92 -3.62 -12.55
CA LEU A 45 11.30 -2.25 -12.87
C LEU A 45 11.53 -1.37 -11.63
N VAL A 46 10.91 -1.71 -10.51
CA VAL A 46 10.99 -0.93 -9.27
C VAL A 46 12.15 -1.38 -8.38
N ASP A 47 12.85 -0.41 -7.78
CA ASP A 47 13.90 -0.66 -6.78
C ASP A 47 13.80 0.36 -5.65
N HIS A 48 13.13 -0.04 -4.57
CA HIS A 48 12.92 0.81 -3.40
C HIS A 48 12.94 -0.04 -2.11
N PRO A 49 13.59 0.41 -1.02
CA PRO A 49 13.69 -0.37 0.22
C PRO A 49 12.34 -0.74 0.84
N GLY A 50 11.32 0.11 0.66
CA GLY A 50 9.95 -0.10 1.14
C GLY A 50 9.06 -0.92 0.20
N ILE A 51 9.60 -1.49 -0.88
CA ILE A 51 8.88 -2.35 -1.82
C ILE A 51 9.51 -3.74 -1.80
N VAL A 52 8.69 -4.77 -2.01
CA VAL A 52 9.18 -6.14 -2.17
C VAL A 52 10.00 -6.28 -3.45
N LYS A 53 11.09 -7.03 -3.40
CA LYS A 53 11.92 -7.29 -4.57
C LYS A 53 11.54 -8.63 -5.17
N CYS A 54 11.17 -8.63 -6.45
CA CYS A 54 11.14 -9.85 -7.25
C CYS A 54 12.59 -10.30 -7.46
N LEU A 55 12.93 -11.48 -6.96
CA LEU A 55 14.28 -12.05 -7.08
C LEU A 55 14.49 -12.73 -8.42
N ASP A 56 13.46 -13.39 -8.92
CA ASP A 56 13.49 -14.16 -10.17
C ASP A 56 12.07 -14.41 -10.68
N LEU A 57 11.95 -14.91 -11.91
CA LEU A 57 10.68 -15.35 -12.50
C LEU A 57 10.87 -16.69 -13.19
N TYR A 58 10.07 -17.68 -12.78
CA TYR A 58 9.97 -18.96 -13.47
C TYR A 58 8.57 -19.13 -14.06
N GLU A 59 8.44 -19.93 -15.10
CA GLU A 59 7.13 -20.30 -15.65
C GLU A 59 7.06 -21.77 -16.05
N ASP A 60 5.85 -22.32 -15.97
CA ASP A 60 5.47 -23.56 -16.65
C ASP A 60 4.20 -23.33 -17.49
N GLU A 61 3.54 -24.41 -17.94
CA GLU A 61 2.31 -24.30 -18.75
C GLU A 61 1.13 -23.67 -17.98
N VAL A 62 1.16 -23.68 -16.64
CA VAL A 62 0.01 -23.34 -15.77
C VAL A 62 0.27 -22.10 -14.90
N TYR A 63 1.51 -21.89 -14.46
CA TYR A 63 1.89 -20.92 -13.44
C TYR A 63 3.06 -20.03 -13.87
N TYR A 64 3.06 -18.80 -13.32
CA TYR A 64 4.31 -18.08 -13.02
C TYR A 64 4.67 -18.27 -11.54
N TYR A 65 5.96 -18.38 -11.25
CA TYR A 65 6.53 -18.45 -9.91
C TYR A 65 7.41 -17.23 -9.67
N MET A 66 7.06 -16.44 -8.67
CA MET A 66 7.77 -15.22 -8.32
C MET A 66 8.34 -15.35 -6.90
N PRO A 67 9.63 -15.73 -6.75
CA PRO A 67 10.34 -15.64 -5.49
C PRO A 67 10.59 -14.18 -5.07
N ASP A 68 10.36 -13.89 -3.80
CA ASP A 68 10.67 -12.63 -3.13
C ASP A 68 11.44 -12.85 -1.82
N LEU A 69 12.00 -11.78 -1.25
CA LEU A 69 12.69 -11.85 0.05
C LEU A 69 11.71 -12.11 1.20
N ALA A 70 11.89 -13.24 1.89
CA ALA A 70 11.08 -13.56 3.07
C ALA A 70 11.37 -12.60 4.23
N ILE A 71 10.34 -11.96 4.78
CA ILE A 71 10.45 -11.10 5.96
C ILE A 71 10.11 -11.91 7.21
N ARG A 72 11.06 -12.06 8.13
CA ARG A 72 10.84 -12.74 9.42
C ARG A 72 10.67 -11.75 10.57
N PRO A 73 9.55 -11.76 11.29
CA PRO A 73 9.48 -11.14 12.62
C PRO A 73 10.18 -12.01 13.67
N ARG A 74 10.83 -11.38 14.66
CA ARG A 74 11.45 -12.06 15.82
C ARG A 74 10.43 -12.62 16.82
N PHE A 75 9.15 -12.26 16.69
CA PHE A 75 8.08 -12.69 17.58
C PHE A 75 7.21 -13.76 16.92
N GLY A 76 7.35 -15.02 17.35
CA GLY A 76 6.33 -16.05 17.13
C GLY A 76 6.53 -17.02 15.96
N ARG A 77 5.81 -18.14 16.03
CA ARG A 77 5.93 -19.36 15.20
C ARG A 77 5.46 -19.23 13.74
N ARG A 78 5.21 -18.01 13.21
CA ARG A 78 4.69 -17.84 11.85
C ARG A 78 5.64 -17.04 10.95
N PRO A 79 5.70 -17.35 9.63
CA PRO A 79 6.78 -16.89 8.77
C PRO A 79 6.59 -15.48 8.18
N SER A 80 5.42 -14.86 8.34
CA SER A 80 5.12 -13.50 7.86
C SER A 80 4.00 -12.90 8.70
N HIS A 81 4.13 -11.64 9.13
CA HIS A 81 3.03 -10.85 9.67
C HIS A 81 2.84 -9.65 8.75
N ASP A 82 1.73 -9.62 8.03
CA ASP A 82 1.25 -8.37 7.44
C ASP A 82 0.87 -7.38 8.56
N LEU A 83 0.71 -6.12 8.19
CA LEU A 83 0.43 -5.05 9.13
C LEU A 83 -0.93 -5.24 9.81
N PHE A 84 -1.88 -5.89 9.12
CA PHE A 84 -3.17 -6.27 9.69
C PHE A 84 -2.98 -7.23 10.88
N GLU A 85 -2.25 -8.33 10.72
CA GLU A 85 -1.95 -9.26 11.81
C GLU A 85 -1.19 -8.58 12.95
N CYS A 86 -0.26 -7.67 12.64
CA CYS A 86 0.47 -6.89 13.64
C CYS A 86 -0.47 -6.02 14.50
N ILE A 87 -1.40 -5.31 13.86
CA ILE A 87 -2.40 -4.48 14.52
C ILE A 87 -3.35 -5.36 15.33
N GLU A 88 -3.84 -6.46 14.76
CA GLU A 88 -4.76 -7.38 15.43
C GLU A 88 -4.12 -8.07 16.64
N GLN A 89 -2.83 -8.35 16.64
CA GLN A 89 -2.16 -8.93 17.80
C GLN A 89 -1.80 -7.87 18.87
N SER A 90 -1.89 -6.58 18.53
CA SER A 90 -1.64 -5.49 19.46
C SER A 90 -2.73 -5.42 20.54
N LYS A 91 -2.33 -5.07 21.78
CA LYS A 91 -3.24 -4.94 22.94
C LYS A 91 -4.45 -4.06 22.67
N HIS A 92 -4.29 -3.07 21.80
CA HIS A 92 -5.28 -2.03 21.56
C HIS A 92 -5.88 -2.08 20.15
N LYS A 93 -5.53 -3.09 19.34
CA LYS A 93 -5.98 -3.22 17.94
C LYS A 93 -5.68 -1.98 17.10
N ARG A 94 -4.54 -1.35 17.39
CA ARG A 94 -3.98 -0.14 16.75
C ARG A 94 -2.50 0.00 17.08
N LEU A 95 -1.82 0.91 16.40
CA LEU A 95 -0.46 1.33 16.74
C LEU A 95 -0.47 2.56 17.66
N SER A 96 0.62 2.79 18.39
CA SER A 96 0.84 4.11 18.99
C SER A 96 1.00 5.16 17.89
N GLU A 97 0.76 6.44 18.19
CA GLU A 97 0.95 7.49 17.18
C GLU A 97 2.40 7.56 16.67
N SER A 98 3.39 7.29 17.54
CA SER A 98 4.81 7.23 17.15
C SER A 98 5.10 6.08 16.18
N GLN A 99 4.57 4.89 16.47
CA GLN A 99 4.68 3.71 15.60
C GLN A 99 3.96 3.91 14.27
N ALA A 100 2.71 4.40 14.31
CA ALA A 100 1.91 4.70 13.13
C ALA A 100 2.61 5.73 12.25
N ARG A 101 3.19 6.78 12.83
CA ARG A 101 3.96 7.80 12.11
C ARG A 101 5.18 7.19 11.40
N TYR A 102 5.93 6.33 12.07
CA TYR A 102 7.10 5.68 11.49
C TYR A 102 6.74 4.70 10.36
N VAL A 103 5.69 3.90 10.55
CA VAL A 103 5.16 2.97 9.53
C VAL A 103 4.62 3.75 8.33
N PHE A 104 3.75 4.73 8.57
CA PHE A 104 3.11 5.52 7.52
C PHE A 104 4.13 6.35 6.72
N ALA A 105 5.17 6.88 7.36
CA ALA A 105 6.26 7.56 6.64
C ALA A 105 6.95 6.66 5.62
N GLN A 106 7.23 5.39 5.97
CA GLN A 106 7.84 4.43 5.03
C GLN A 106 6.91 4.10 3.85
N VAL A 107 5.60 3.97 4.11
CA VAL A 107 4.60 3.78 3.06
C VAL A 107 4.58 5.00 2.14
N VAL A 108 4.52 6.21 2.68
CA VAL A 108 4.51 7.46 1.89
C VAL A 108 5.77 7.61 1.03
N GLU A 109 6.96 7.25 1.51
CA GLU A 109 8.17 7.25 0.67
C GLU A 109 8.07 6.24 -0.49
N ALA A 110 7.53 5.04 -0.24
CA ALA A 110 7.34 4.04 -1.30
C ALA A 110 6.33 4.50 -2.36
N ILE A 111 5.21 5.11 -1.94
CA ILE A 111 4.20 5.63 -2.87
C ILE A 111 4.70 6.86 -3.63
N TYR A 112 5.44 7.76 -2.97
CA TYR A 112 6.09 8.88 -3.63
C TYR A 112 7.06 8.42 -4.72
N TYR A 113 7.84 7.36 -4.43
CA TYR A 113 8.70 6.73 -5.42
C TYR A 113 7.90 6.16 -6.60
N LEU A 114 6.84 5.38 -6.34
CA LEU A 114 6.01 4.81 -7.41
C LEU A 114 5.36 5.87 -8.29
N ASP A 115 4.79 6.92 -7.70
CA ASP A 115 4.19 8.02 -8.46
C ASP A 115 5.23 8.70 -9.37
N SER A 116 6.47 8.87 -8.92
CA SER A 116 7.56 9.41 -9.74
C SER A 116 7.93 8.53 -10.95
N GLN A 117 7.64 7.22 -10.87
CA GLN A 117 7.80 6.26 -11.98
C GLN A 117 6.54 6.12 -12.84
N GLY A 118 5.48 6.85 -12.50
CA GLY A 118 4.19 6.75 -13.17
C GLY A 118 3.38 5.51 -12.82
N ILE A 119 3.66 4.92 -11.66
CA ILE A 119 2.98 3.74 -11.15
C ILE A 119 2.06 4.15 -10.01
N THR A 120 0.84 3.62 -10.01
CA THR A 120 -0.09 3.72 -8.87
C THR A 120 -0.45 2.29 -8.45
N HIS A 121 -0.33 1.98 -7.16
CA HIS A 121 -0.51 0.62 -6.64
C HIS A 121 -1.98 0.18 -6.62
N CYS A 122 -2.90 1.12 -6.37
CA CYS A 122 -4.37 0.93 -6.42
C CYS A 122 -4.99 -0.03 -5.39
N ASP A 123 -4.21 -0.81 -4.64
CA ASP A 123 -4.71 -1.68 -3.56
C ASP A 123 -3.87 -1.59 -2.28
N ILE A 124 -3.58 -0.37 -1.82
CA ILE A 124 -2.87 -0.17 -0.54
C ILE A 124 -3.83 -0.46 0.62
N LYS A 125 -3.45 -1.42 1.46
CA LYS A 125 -4.15 -1.80 2.69
C LYS A 125 -3.16 -2.47 3.63
N ASP A 126 -3.54 -2.63 4.89
CA ASP A 126 -2.72 -3.27 5.91
C ASP A 126 -2.37 -4.74 5.59
N GLU A 127 -3.23 -5.46 4.87
CA GLU A 127 -2.93 -6.81 4.35
C GLU A 127 -1.78 -6.82 3.31
N ASN A 128 -1.61 -5.74 2.54
CA ASN A 128 -0.59 -5.62 1.48
C ASN A 128 0.69 -4.91 1.97
N LEU A 129 0.87 -4.81 3.29
CA LEU A 129 2.05 -4.22 3.92
C LEU A 129 2.67 -5.25 4.85
N LEU A 130 3.80 -5.82 4.45
CA LEU A 130 4.58 -6.69 5.35
C LEU A 130 5.36 -5.85 6.35
N VAL A 131 5.44 -6.31 7.60
CA VAL A 131 6.16 -5.61 8.66
C VAL A 131 7.09 -6.54 9.44
N ASP A 132 8.31 -6.08 9.71
CA ASP A 132 9.27 -6.82 10.55
C ASP A 132 9.23 -6.39 12.03
N SER A 133 10.08 -7.00 12.86
CA SER A 133 10.15 -6.68 14.30
C SER A 133 10.61 -5.26 14.62
N ASP A 134 11.25 -4.58 13.66
CA ASP A 134 11.71 -3.19 13.77
C ASP A 134 10.72 -2.21 13.10
N LEU A 135 9.50 -2.67 12.80
CA LEU A 135 8.45 -1.95 12.08
C LEU A 135 8.89 -1.45 10.69
N LYS A 136 9.83 -2.15 10.04
CA LYS A 136 10.16 -1.89 8.64
C LYS A 136 9.10 -2.46 7.73
N VAL A 137 8.67 -1.63 6.78
CA VAL A 137 7.55 -1.94 5.90
C VAL A 137 8.05 -2.39 4.53
N LYS A 138 7.40 -3.39 3.95
CA LYS A 138 7.47 -3.69 2.52
C LYS A 138 6.08 -3.77 1.90
N LEU A 139 5.83 -2.94 0.91
CA LEU A 139 4.65 -3.01 0.05
C LEU A 139 4.75 -4.25 -0.86
N ILE A 140 3.66 -5.00 -0.92
CA ILE A 140 3.51 -6.21 -1.74
C ILE A 140 2.24 -6.13 -2.60
N ASP A 141 2.11 -7.05 -3.55
CA ASP A 141 0.92 -7.30 -4.37
C ASP A 141 0.54 -6.19 -5.37
N PHE A 142 1.23 -6.18 -6.50
CA PHE A 142 1.00 -5.20 -7.57
C PHE A 142 -0.06 -5.66 -8.59
N GLY A 143 -0.91 -6.63 -8.23
CA GLY A 143 -1.91 -7.21 -9.14
C GLY A 143 -2.95 -6.21 -9.65
N SER A 144 -3.21 -5.15 -8.89
CA SER A 144 -4.15 -4.07 -9.25
C SER A 144 -3.46 -2.79 -9.73
N ALA A 145 -2.12 -2.78 -9.76
CA ALA A 145 -1.36 -1.59 -10.07
C ALA A 145 -1.53 -1.18 -11.53
N VAL A 146 -1.50 0.13 -11.77
CA VAL A 146 -1.52 0.72 -13.10
C VAL A 146 -0.22 1.48 -13.33
N ALA A 147 0.28 1.45 -14.55
CA ALA A 147 1.47 2.18 -14.95
C ALA A 147 1.24 2.96 -16.24
N VAL A 148 1.70 4.20 -16.25
CA VAL A 148 1.60 5.11 -17.39
C VAL A 148 2.91 5.87 -17.53
N ASP A 149 3.17 6.41 -18.73
CA ASP A 149 4.30 7.30 -18.93
C ASP A 149 4.19 8.53 -17.98
N PRO A 150 5.16 8.74 -17.06
CA PRO A 150 5.12 9.85 -16.12
C PRO A 150 5.26 11.23 -16.79
N SER A 151 5.68 11.29 -18.06
CA SER A 151 5.74 12.53 -18.85
C SER A 151 4.39 12.93 -19.47
N LEU A 152 3.40 12.02 -19.44
CA LEU A 152 2.07 12.26 -20.00
C LEU A 152 1.03 12.56 -18.91
N PRO A 153 -0.07 13.25 -19.25
CA PRO A 153 -1.19 13.43 -18.33
C PRO A 153 -1.75 12.10 -17.84
N ARG A 154 -2.10 12.03 -16.55
CA ARG A 154 -2.70 10.83 -15.94
C ARG A 154 -4.08 10.56 -16.58
N PRO A 155 -4.34 9.34 -17.08
CA PRO A 155 -5.62 9.02 -17.69
C PRO A 155 -6.72 8.88 -16.63
N PHE A 156 -7.97 8.95 -17.10
CA PHE A 156 -9.14 8.61 -16.30
C PHE A 156 -9.48 7.13 -16.46
N TYR A 157 -9.77 6.47 -15.34
CA TYR A 157 -10.25 5.10 -15.26
C TYR A 157 -11.73 5.08 -14.93
N THR A 158 -12.45 4.06 -15.44
CA THR A 158 -13.89 3.84 -15.18
C THR A 158 -14.17 2.53 -14.47
N LEU A 159 -13.17 1.66 -14.36
CA LEU A 159 -13.21 0.40 -13.64
C LEU A 159 -12.21 0.47 -12.47
N PHE A 160 -12.63 -0.06 -11.32
CA PHE A 160 -11.81 -0.12 -10.11
C PHE A 160 -11.64 -1.58 -9.69
N PHE A 161 -10.40 -2.00 -9.51
CA PHE A 161 -10.02 -3.38 -9.17
C PHE A 161 -9.42 -3.51 -7.76
N GLY A 162 -9.38 -2.42 -6.99
CA GLY A 162 -8.90 -2.43 -5.60
C GLY A 162 -9.97 -2.79 -4.57
N THR A 163 -9.60 -2.72 -3.30
CA THR A 163 -10.49 -3.04 -2.17
C THR A 163 -11.50 -1.91 -1.91
N THR A 164 -12.80 -2.19 -2.06
CA THR A 164 -13.90 -1.19 -1.95
C THR A 164 -13.92 -0.42 -0.63
N ALA A 165 -13.52 -1.03 0.49
CA ALA A 165 -13.47 -0.37 1.80
C ALA A 165 -12.49 0.83 1.86
N TYR A 166 -11.55 0.90 0.90
CA TYR A 166 -10.55 1.96 0.78
C TYR A 166 -10.81 2.90 -0.40
N ALA A 167 -11.89 2.66 -1.16
CA ALA A 167 -12.19 3.43 -2.38
C ALA A 167 -12.55 4.88 -2.06
N SER A 168 -12.14 5.78 -2.94
CA SER A 168 -12.43 7.22 -2.84
C SER A 168 -13.88 7.56 -3.16
N SER A 169 -14.32 8.74 -2.72
CA SER A 169 -15.69 9.23 -2.95
C SER A 169 -16.10 9.15 -4.43
N GLU A 170 -15.23 9.60 -5.35
CA GLU A 170 -15.47 9.60 -6.79
C GLU A 170 -15.60 8.18 -7.36
N ILE A 171 -14.82 7.21 -6.87
CA ILE A 171 -14.92 5.80 -7.27
C ILE A 171 -16.25 5.21 -6.80
N LEU A 172 -16.63 5.43 -5.53
CA LEU A 172 -17.90 4.94 -4.98
C LEU A 172 -19.13 5.56 -5.68
N ARG A 173 -18.99 6.80 -6.17
CA ARG A 173 -19.98 7.49 -7.01
C ARG A 173 -19.99 7.00 -8.47
N LYS A 174 -19.13 6.03 -8.82
CA LYS A 174 -18.95 5.49 -10.18
C LYS A 174 -18.60 6.58 -11.19
N GLN A 175 -17.86 7.59 -10.76
CA GLN A 175 -17.35 8.65 -11.63
C GLN A 175 -15.99 8.22 -12.21
N PRO A 176 -15.64 8.69 -13.42
CA PRO A 176 -14.27 8.55 -13.90
C PRO A 176 -13.29 9.17 -12.90
N TYR A 177 -12.17 8.51 -12.63
CA TYR A 177 -11.19 8.94 -11.64
C TYR A 177 -9.76 8.85 -12.16
N GLN A 178 -8.86 9.66 -11.62
CA GLN A 178 -7.42 9.48 -11.79
C GLN A 178 -6.86 8.68 -10.62
N ALA A 179 -5.94 7.76 -10.91
CA ALA A 179 -5.42 6.83 -9.91
C ALA A 179 -4.63 7.53 -8.77
N PRO A 180 -3.74 8.52 -9.02
CA PRO A 180 -2.94 9.11 -7.94
C PRO A 180 -3.75 9.84 -6.85
N PRO A 181 -4.74 10.71 -7.16
CA PRO A 181 -5.58 11.31 -6.12
C PRO A 181 -6.38 10.26 -5.34
N ALA A 182 -6.88 9.21 -6.02
CA ALA A 182 -7.60 8.11 -5.36
C ALA A 182 -6.69 7.34 -4.38
N GLU A 183 -5.42 7.13 -4.73
CA GLU A 183 -4.44 6.49 -3.85
C GLU A 183 -4.14 7.32 -2.59
N VAL A 184 -4.11 8.66 -2.70
CA VAL A 184 -3.97 9.53 -1.51
C VAL A 184 -5.17 9.40 -0.56
N TRP A 185 -6.38 9.23 -1.08
CA TRP A 185 -7.54 8.91 -0.24
C TRP A 185 -7.35 7.58 0.50
N THR A 186 -6.91 6.55 -0.21
CA THR A 186 -6.58 5.24 0.37
C THR A 186 -5.55 5.37 1.50
N LEU A 187 -4.53 6.21 1.34
CA LEU A 187 -3.57 6.52 2.42
C LEU A 187 -4.23 7.18 3.64
N GLY A 188 -5.22 8.05 3.43
CA GLY A 188 -6.00 8.64 4.53
C GLY A 188 -6.81 7.60 5.31
N VAL A 189 -7.43 6.65 4.61
CA VAL A 189 -8.15 5.51 5.21
C VAL A 189 -7.18 4.62 5.99
N LEU A 190 -6.05 4.25 5.39
CA LEU A 190 -4.99 3.48 6.05
C LEU A 190 -4.53 4.16 7.34
N LEU A 191 -4.21 5.46 7.30
CA LEU A 191 -3.74 6.19 8.47
C LEU A 191 -4.77 6.17 9.62
N SER A 192 -6.07 6.28 9.31
CA SER A 192 -7.13 6.13 10.30
C SER A 192 -7.13 4.73 10.93
N TYR A 193 -6.97 3.67 10.13
CA TYR A 193 -6.85 2.31 10.65
C TYR A 193 -5.63 2.16 11.57
N LEU A 194 -4.47 2.66 11.18
CA LEU A 194 -3.25 2.58 12.01
C LEU A 194 -3.43 3.25 13.38
N LEU A 195 -4.08 4.42 13.41
CA LEU A 195 -4.23 5.24 14.61
C LEU A 195 -5.42 4.86 15.49
N THR A 196 -6.51 4.40 14.90
CA THR A 196 -7.79 4.20 15.61
C THR A 196 -8.26 2.76 15.62
N GLY A 197 -7.69 1.89 14.77
CA GLY A 197 -8.17 0.53 14.52
C GLY A 197 -9.47 0.48 13.70
N HIS A 198 -9.92 1.61 13.17
CA HIS A 198 -11.22 1.72 12.49
C HIS A 198 -11.12 2.55 11.21
N SER A 199 -12.01 2.21 10.27
CA SER A 199 -12.29 3.07 9.11
C SER A 199 -12.73 4.47 9.59
N PRO A 200 -12.30 5.55 8.90
CA PRO A 200 -12.79 6.91 9.15
C PRO A 200 -14.24 7.10 8.67
N PHE A 201 -14.81 6.13 7.95
CA PHE A 201 -16.16 6.17 7.41
C PHE A 201 -17.00 5.03 8.01
N PRO A 202 -17.98 5.33 8.88
CA PRO A 202 -18.86 4.32 9.46
C PRO A 202 -19.72 3.58 8.43
N THR A 203 -20.04 4.25 7.32
CA THR A 203 -20.82 3.70 6.20
C THR A 203 -20.20 4.10 4.86
N GLU A 204 -20.53 3.36 3.80
CA GLU A 204 -20.17 3.73 2.41
C GLU A 204 -20.71 5.12 2.05
N GLN A 205 -21.91 5.45 2.52
CA GLN A 205 -22.53 6.75 2.27
C GLN A 205 -21.73 7.91 2.91
N ASP A 206 -21.10 7.68 4.07
CA ASP A 206 -20.19 8.66 4.67
C ASP A 206 -18.93 8.87 3.83
N ALA A 207 -18.38 7.80 3.24
CA ALA A 207 -17.25 7.90 2.31
C ALA A 207 -17.65 8.67 1.03
N ILE A 208 -18.82 8.37 0.47
CA ILE A 208 -19.39 9.09 -0.70
C ILE A 208 -19.54 10.59 -0.39
N GLU A 209 -19.94 10.96 0.82
CA GLU A 209 -20.18 12.35 1.19
C GLU A 209 -18.97 13.05 1.82
N GLY A 210 -17.85 12.33 2.04
CA GLY A 210 -16.64 12.85 2.67
C GLY A 210 -16.81 13.14 4.17
N ARG A 211 -17.73 12.47 4.84
CA ARG A 211 -18.00 12.65 6.28
C ARG A 211 -17.06 11.79 7.13
N VAL A 212 -15.90 12.35 7.41
CA VAL A 212 -14.88 11.72 8.27
C VAL A 212 -15.34 11.72 9.73
N ALA A 213 -15.33 10.55 10.36
CA ALA A 213 -15.65 10.33 11.78
C ALA A 213 -14.51 9.56 12.48
N LEU A 214 -13.52 10.29 12.99
CA LEU A 214 -12.40 9.68 13.71
C LEU A 214 -12.82 9.28 15.13
N ARG A 215 -12.61 8.00 15.46
CA ARG A 215 -12.81 7.49 16.81
C ARG A 215 -11.58 7.77 17.65
N GLU A 216 -11.72 8.63 18.64
CA GLU A 216 -10.62 8.94 19.56
C GLU A 216 -10.22 7.68 20.37
N PRO A 217 -8.92 7.35 20.46
CA PRO A 217 -8.43 6.26 21.27
C PRO A 217 -8.79 6.42 22.76
N SER A 218 -9.05 5.31 23.45
CA SER A 218 -9.20 5.30 24.91
C SER A 218 -7.94 5.74 25.66
N SER A 219 -6.78 5.68 25.01
CA SER A 219 -5.47 6.04 25.55
C SER A 219 -5.14 7.53 25.45
N GLY A 220 -6.00 8.36 24.84
CA GLY A 220 -5.77 9.79 24.65
C GLY A 220 -6.31 10.28 23.31
N ARG A 221 -6.14 11.58 23.05
CA ARG A 221 -6.57 12.20 21.79
C ARG A 221 -5.48 12.10 20.72
N LEU A 222 -5.88 11.95 19.47
CA LEU A 222 -4.98 12.09 18.33
C LEU A 222 -4.38 13.50 18.28
N SER A 223 -3.12 13.62 17.85
CA SER A 223 -2.54 14.95 17.68
C SER A 223 -3.28 15.75 16.59
N ARG A 224 -3.31 17.08 16.76
CA ARG A 224 -3.87 17.97 15.72
C ARG A 224 -3.14 17.84 14.39
N ALA A 225 -1.88 17.40 14.39
CA ALA A 225 -1.12 17.17 13.17
C ALA A 225 -1.57 15.87 12.47
N ALA A 226 -1.85 14.79 13.21
CA ALA A 226 -2.40 13.56 12.65
C ALA A 226 -3.78 13.81 12.01
N VAL A 227 -4.68 14.45 12.75
CA VAL A 227 -6.03 14.78 12.27
C VAL A 227 -5.98 15.68 11.03
N ALA A 228 -5.07 16.67 11.01
CA ALA A 228 -4.90 17.54 9.85
C ALA A 228 -4.39 16.78 8.61
N LEU A 229 -3.46 15.83 8.77
CA LEU A 229 -2.99 15.01 7.66
C LEU A 229 -4.10 14.13 7.10
N ILE A 230 -4.85 13.45 7.97
CA ILE A 230 -6.01 12.64 7.55
C ILE A 230 -7.00 13.50 6.76
N GLY A 231 -7.31 14.71 7.24
CA GLY A 231 -8.21 15.63 6.54
C GLY A 231 -7.69 16.06 5.15
N ARG A 232 -6.37 16.24 4.99
CA ARG A 232 -5.75 16.54 3.68
C ARG A 232 -5.86 15.37 2.70
N CYS A 233 -5.70 14.14 3.19
CA CYS A 233 -5.83 12.93 2.38
C CYS A 233 -7.30 12.61 2.02
N LEU A 234 -8.22 12.85 2.95
CA LEU A 234 -9.65 12.55 2.82
C LEU A 234 -10.49 13.75 2.35
N GLU A 235 -9.86 14.75 1.71
CA GLU A 235 -10.59 15.79 1.00
C GLU A 235 -11.39 15.14 -0.14
N ARG A 236 -12.68 15.47 -0.18
CA ARG A 236 -13.65 14.81 -1.05
C ARG A 236 -13.43 15.16 -2.50
N ASP A 237 -13.13 16.43 -2.77
CA ASP A 237 -12.84 16.91 -4.12
C ASP A 237 -11.41 16.50 -4.51
N PRO A 238 -11.22 15.59 -5.50
CA PRO A 238 -9.90 15.11 -5.88
C PRO A 238 -8.96 16.23 -6.35
N GLU A 239 -9.49 17.34 -6.89
CA GLU A 239 -8.68 18.50 -7.33
C GLU A 239 -8.17 19.34 -6.15
N ARG A 240 -8.80 19.22 -4.98
CA ARG A 240 -8.40 19.91 -3.74
C ARG A 240 -7.67 18.98 -2.76
N ARG A 241 -7.71 17.68 -3.02
CA ARG A 241 -7.04 16.64 -2.24
C ARG A 241 -5.54 16.80 -2.37
N ALA A 242 -4.84 16.54 -1.28
CA ALA A 242 -3.40 16.65 -1.31
C ALA A 242 -2.79 15.68 -2.32
N ASP A 243 -1.71 16.09 -2.98
CA ASP A 243 -0.88 15.15 -3.74
C ASP A 243 0.09 14.41 -2.80
N ILE A 244 0.77 13.38 -3.33
CA ILE A 244 1.70 12.58 -2.54
C ILE A 244 2.92 13.39 -2.05
N ALA A 245 3.35 14.43 -2.80
CA ALA A 245 4.46 15.29 -2.41
C ALA A 245 4.08 16.18 -1.22
N GLU A 246 2.87 16.73 -1.22
CA GLU A 246 2.31 17.48 -0.10
C GLU A 246 2.10 16.60 1.14
N VAL A 247 1.61 15.37 0.97
CA VAL A 247 1.49 14.37 2.05
C VAL A 247 2.86 14.10 2.67
N ARG A 248 3.87 13.84 1.83
CA ARG A 248 5.27 13.57 2.24
C ARG A 248 5.88 14.72 3.04
N GLN A 249 5.60 15.97 2.65
CA GLN A 249 6.13 17.17 3.32
C GLN A 249 5.33 17.60 4.56
N HIS A 250 4.20 16.94 4.84
CA HIS A 250 3.33 17.34 5.92
C HIS A 250 4.02 17.27 7.29
N ARG A 251 3.78 18.26 8.15
CA ARG A 251 4.43 18.41 9.46
C ARG A 251 4.34 17.19 10.38
N TRP A 252 3.30 16.37 10.22
CA TRP A 252 3.13 15.16 11.02
C TRP A 252 4.20 14.11 10.71
N LEU A 253 4.76 14.10 9.50
CA LEU A 253 5.80 13.18 9.06
C LEU A 253 7.24 13.68 9.28
N GLN A 254 7.41 14.93 9.71
CA GLN A 254 8.74 15.49 9.96
C GLN A 254 9.48 14.69 11.04
N GLY A 255 10.74 14.35 10.75
CA GLY A 255 11.59 13.54 11.63
C GLY A 255 11.13 12.10 11.83
N ALA A 256 10.09 11.63 11.12
CA ALA A 256 9.54 10.29 11.34
C ALA A 256 10.56 9.17 11.05
N LEU A 257 11.45 9.36 10.07
CA LEU A 257 12.45 8.37 9.66
C LEU A 257 13.85 8.61 10.26
N GLU A 258 14.01 9.65 11.08
CA GLU A 258 15.28 9.94 11.76
C GLU A 258 15.48 8.93 12.91
N ARG A 259 16.71 8.44 13.07
CA ARG A 259 17.05 7.40 14.06
C ARG A 259 16.83 7.94 15.47
N GLY A 260 15.67 7.66 16.08
CA GLY A 260 15.38 8.07 17.46
C GLY A 260 13.99 7.79 18.00
N ALA A 261 12.98 7.46 17.18
CA ALA A 261 11.60 7.26 17.65
C ALA A 261 11.35 5.89 18.32
N ARG A 262 12.33 5.38 19.09
CA ARG A 262 12.18 4.20 19.95
C ARG A 262 11.80 4.65 21.36
N ASP A 263 10.63 5.24 21.49
CA ASP A 263 10.01 5.51 22.80
C ASP A 263 8.75 4.67 22.94
#